data_AF-A0AAP8GH93-F1
#
_entry.id   AF-A0AAP8GH93-F1
#
_cell.length_a   1.000
_cell.length_b   1.000
_cell.length_c   1.000
_cell.angle_alpha   90.00
_cell.angle_beta   90.00
_cell.angle_gamma   90.00
#
_symmetry.space_group_name_H-M   'P 1'
#
loop_
_entity.id
_entity.type
_entity.pdbx_description
1 polymer ?
#
loop_
_entity_poly.entity_id
_entity_poly.type
_entity_poly.pdbx_seq_one_letter_code
_entity_poly.pdbx_strand_id
1 'polypeptide(L)'
;SQAPVCMASDNKKQWNYIPGTTCVPDKQNGIWIVQAHEWGKYVGQADFEFCNGTMKLVNYQLHPVNLKMRITREDGKTEFSFYTPEITEDPQMLSLLTPFQNKGKAQL
;
A
#
# COMPACT_ATOMS: atom_id res chain seq x y z
N SER A 1 -5.60 -6.50 11.91
CA SER A 1 -6.25 -5.35 11.24
C SER A 1 -6.11 -5.53 9.75
N GLN A 2 -7.21 -5.64 8.99
CA GLN A 2 -7.23 -5.87 7.53
C GLN A 2 -7.30 -4.56 6.70
N ALA A 3 -6.84 -3.45 7.27
CA ALA A 3 -6.69 -2.18 6.57
C ALA A 3 -5.41 -1.50 7.02
N PRO A 4 -4.72 -0.73 6.15
CA PRO A 4 -3.57 0.08 6.55
C PRO A 4 -3.93 1.02 7.72
N VAL A 5 -2.92 1.46 8.48
CA VAL A 5 -3.10 2.50 9.50
C VAL A 5 -2.95 3.85 8.81
N CYS A 6 -4.11 4.41 8.44
CA CYS A 6 -4.28 5.81 8.09
C CYS A 6 -5.32 6.41 9.04
N MET A 7 -5.15 7.66 9.43
CA MET A 7 -5.97 8.34 10.44
C MET A 7 -6.95 9.30 9.77
N ALA A 8 -8.21 9.27 10.20
CA ALA A 8 -9.23 10.26 9.83
C ALA A 8 -9.16 11.51 10.72
N SER A 9 -8.75 11.32 11.97
CA SER A 9 -8.44 12.36 12.95
C SER A 9 -7.59 11.74 14.08
N ASP A 10 -7.13 12.56 15.02
CA ASP A 10 -6.37 12.10 16.20
C ASP A 10 -7.06 10.91 16.88
N ASN A 11 -6.30 9.82 17.09
CA ASN A 11 -6.75 8.56 17.68
C ASN A 11 -7.99 7.92 17.00
N LYS A 12 -8.32 8.32 15.77
CA LYS A 12 -9.43 7.76 14.99
C LYS A 12 -8.94 7.23 13.65
N LYS A 13 -8.85 5.91 13.56
CA LYS A 13 -8.49 5.21 12.34
C LYS A 13 -9.51 5.45 11.21
N GLN A 14 -9.02 5.66 9.99
CA GLN A 14 -9.80 5.56 8.76
C GLN A 14 -9.91 4.08 8.35
N TRP A 15 -11.14 3.54 8.39
CA TRP A 15 -11.37 2.13 8.09
C TRP A 15 -11.40 1.82 6.60
N ASN A 16 -12.05 2.67 5.80
CA ASN A 16 -12.23 2.46 4.37
C ASN A 16 -11.20 3.27 3.56
N TYR A 17 -9.93 2.99 3.80
CA TYR A 17 -8.86 3.64 3.02
C TYR A 17 -8.95 3.23 1.54
N ILE A 18 -8.92 4.22 0.65
CA ILE A 18 -8.97 4.02 -0.79
C ILE A 18 -7.52 4.08 -1.31
N PRO A 19 -6.99 3.03 -1.96
CA PRO A 19 -5.63 3.03 -2.48
C PRO A 19 -5.36 4.25 -3.37
N GLY A 20 -4.18 4.88 -3.19
CA GLY A 20 -3.76 6.05 -3.96
C GLY A 20 -4.27 7.40 -3.40
N THR A 21 -5.12 7.39 -2.39
CA THR A 21 -5.52 8.63 -1.68
C THR A 21 -4.55 8.96 -0.54
N THR A 22 -4.56 10.21 -0.06
CA THR A 22 -3.70 10.64 1.05
C THR A 22 -3.87 9.76 2.29
N CYS A 23 -2.75 9.34 2.87
CA CYS A 23 -2.73 8.61 4.14
C CYS A 23 -2.05 9.48 5.19
N VAL A 24 -2.76 9.83 6.27
CA VAL A 24 -2.15 10.50 7.43
C VAL A 24 -1.75 9.41 8.43
N PRO A 25 -0.46 9.26 8.79
CA PRO A 25 -0.05 8.28 9.78
C PRO A 25 -0.44 8.72 11.20
N ASP A 26 -0.49 7.78 12.13
CA ASP A 26 -0.78 8.10 13.52
C ASP A 26 0.43 8.78 14.18
N LYS A 27 0.18 9.65 15.16
CA LYS A 27 1.21 10.33 15.94
C LYS A 27 0.85 10.31 17.41
N GLN A 28 1.63 9.58 18.20
CA GLN A 28 1.43 9.47 19.64
C GLN A 28 2.70 9.83 20.37
N ASN A 29 2.57 10.70 21.39
CA ASN A 29 3.70 11.18 22.19
C ASN A 29 4.88 11.70 21.33
N GLY A 30 4.58 12.43 20.26
CA GLY A 30 5.58 12.98 19.35
C GLY A 30 6.16 12.00 18.32
N ILE A 31 5.83 10.71 18.38
CA ILE A 31 6.38 9.64 17.53
C ILE A 31 5.36 9.24 16.46
N TRP A 32 5.82 9.11 15.21
CA TRP A 32 4.99 8.66 14.10
C TRP A 32 4.87 7.12 14.07
N ILE A 33 3.65 6.61 13.90
CA ILE A 33 3.34 5.19 13.83
C ILE A 33 2.74 4.89 12.45
N VAL A 34 3.36 3.98 11.72
CA VAL A 34 3.02 3.64 10.32
C VAL A 34 2.72 2.15 10.16
N GLN A 35 1.80 1.80 9.27
CA GLN A 35 1.56 0.41 8.86
C GLN A 35 1.18 0.34 7.37
N ALA A 36 2.05 -0.25 6.55
CA ALA A 36 1.82 -0.46 5.11
C ALA A 36 0.96 -1.71 4.81
N HIS A 37 -0.01 -1.97 5.68
CA HIS A 37 -0.92 -3.11 5.60
C HIS A 37 -0.21 -4.49 5.56
N GLU A 38 -0.51 -5.32 4.56
CA GLU A 38 -0.12 -6.74 4.46
C GLU A 38 0.20 -7.15 3.02
N TRP A 39 0.80 -8.33 2.84
CA TRP A 39 1.05 -9.02 1.55
C TRP A 39 1.82 -8.22 0.50
N GLY A 40 2.53 -7.15 0.89
CA GLY A 40 3.14 -6.23 -0.06
C GLY A 40 2.12 -5.43 -0.87
N LYS A 41 0.87 -5.29 -0.40
CA LYS A 41 -0.16 -4.46 -1.04
C LYS A 41 0.28 -3.01 -1.20
N TYR A 42 1.13 -2.51 -0.29
CA TYR A 42 1.67 -1.17 -0.34
C TYR A 42 3.16 -1.13 0.01
N VAL A 43 3.85 -0.15 -0.57
CA VAL A 43 5.11 0.36 -0.03
C VAL A 43 4.80 1.67 0.71
N GLY A 44 5.09 1.72 2.01
CA GLY A 44 4.98 2.95 2.80
C GLY A 44 6.23 3.81 2.63
N GLN A 45 6.04 5.06 2.22
CA GLN A 45 7.12 6.04 2.08
C GLN A 45 6.89 7.18 3.08
N ALA A 46 7.88 7.41 3.94
CA ALA A 46 7.90 8.50 4.91
C ALA A 46 9.07 9.42 4.61
N ASP A 47 8.78 10.62 4.12
CA ASP A 47 9.78 11.62 3.77
C ASP A 47 9.99 12.53 4.99
N PHE A 48 11.23 12.60 5.46
CA PHE A 48 11.59 13.40 6.63
C PHE A 48 12.64 14.45 6.29
N GLU A 49 12.49 15.63 6.90
CA GLU A 49 13.56 16.62 7.01
C GLU A 49 14.22 16.51 8.39
N PHE A 50 15.55 16.59 8.42
CA PHE A 50 16.32 16.60 9.66
C PHE A 50 17.17 17.87 9.74
N CYS A 51 16.98 18.65 10.81
CA CYS A 51 17.72 19.87 11.05
C CYS A 51 17.92 20.08 12.55
N ASN A 52 19.18 20.32 12.98
CA ASN A 52 19.55 20.64 14.36
C ASN A 52 18.94 19.66 15.41
N GLY A 53 19.00 18.35 15.14
CA GLY A 53 18.47 17.33 16.05
C GLY A 53 16.95 17.16 15.99
N THR A 54 16.24 17.95 15.18
CA THR A 54 14.79 17.83 14.98
C THR A 54 14.48 17.06 13.71
N MET A 55 13.62 16.04 13.82
CA MET A 55 13.12 15.26 12.70
C MET A 55 11.65 15.61 12.42
N LYS A 56 11.36 16.07 11.21
CA LYS A 56 10.02 16.50 10.79
C LYS A 56 9.55 15.64 9.63
N LEU A 57 8.41 14.96 9.79
CA LEU A 57 7.74 14.28 8.69
C LEU A 57 7.16 15.35 7.75
N VAL A 58 7.61 15.39 6.51
CA VAL A 58 7.12 16.35 5.51
C VAL A 58 6.06 15.74 4.60
N ASN A 59 6.14 14.44 4.36
CA ASN A 59 5.16 13.71 3.57
C ASN A 59 5.10 12.24 3.99
N TYR A 60 3.92 11.65 3.92
CA TYR A 60 3.75 10.21 4.05
C TYR A 60 2.72 9.72 3.04
N GLN A 61 3.04 8.60 2.38
CA GLN A 61 2.19 8.01 1.37
C GLN A 61 2.28 6.49 1.36
N LEU A 62 1.18 5.85 0.97
CA LEU A 62 1.12 4.43 0.70
C LEU A 62 1.03 4.23 -0.82
N HIS A 63 2.09 3.69 -1.43
CA HIS A 63 2.11 3.37 -2.85
C HIS A 63 1.45 2.02 -3.10
N PRO A 64 0.30 1.96 -3.80
CA PRO A 64 -0.37 0.70 -4.09
C PRO A 64 0.46 -0.13 -5.08
N VAL A 65 0.70 -1.39 -4.75
CA VAL A 65 1.38 -2.32 -5.66
C VAL A 65 0.33 -3.04 -6.50
N ASN A 66 0.02 -2.47 -7.67
CA ASN A 66 -0.89 -3.05 -8.67
C ASN A 66 -2.28 -3.44 -8.11
N LEU A 67 -2.76 -2.74 -7.08
CA LEU A 67 -4.11 -2.97 -6.53
C LEU A 67 -5.19 -2.59 -7.56
N LYS A 68 -6.23 -3.41 -7.63
CA LYS A 68 -7.34 -3.23 -8.58
C LYS A 68 -8.67 -3.00 -7.87
N MET A 69 -9.47 -2.10 -8.42
CA MET A 69 -10.85 -1.87 -8.03
C MET A 69 -11.79 -2.67 -8.92
N ARG A 70 -12.87 -3.18 -8.32
CA ARG A 70 -13.94 -3.87 -9.05
C ARG A 70 -14.91 -2.83 -9.61
N ILE A 71 -15.15 -2.88 -10.92
CA ILE A 71 -16.09 -2.03 -11.65
C ILE A 71 -17.23 -2.91 -12.14
N THR A 72 -18.46 -2.55 -11.80
CA THR A 72 -19.67 -3.18 -12.36
C THR A 72 -20.16 -2.32 -13.52
N ARG A 73 -20.20 -2.90 -14.72
CA ARG A 73 -20.73 -2.24 -15.91
C ARG A 73 -22.26 -2.26 -15.92
N GLU A 74 -22.86 -1.42 -16.77
CA GLU A 74 -24.32 -1.35 -16.95
C GLU A 74 -24.93 -2.68 -17.43
N ASP A 75 -24.17 -3.50 -18.16
CA ASP A 75 -24.57 -4.84 -18.60
C ASP A 75 -24.48 -5.92 -17.50
N GLY A 76 -24.12 -5.53 -16.27
CA GLY A 76 -23.94 -6.41 -15.13
C GLY A 76 -22.60 -7.13 -15.09
N LYS A 77 -21.71 -6.95 -16.08
CA LYS A 77 -20.38 -7.59 -16.06
C LYS A 77 -19.45 -6.90 -15.07
N THR A 78 -18.58 -7.72 -14.47
CA THR A 78 -17.56 -7.28 -13.55
C THR A 78 -16.21 -7.15 -14.26
N GLU A 79 -15.55 -6.02 -14.07
CA GLU A 79 -14.20 -5.78 -14.53
C GLU A 79 -13.30 -5.27 -13.41
N PHE A 80 -11.99 -5.33 -13.63
CA PHE A 80 -10.99 -4.85 -12.70
C PHE A 80 -10.13 -3.79 -13.36
N SER A 81 -10.04 -2.62 -12.74
CA SER A 81 -9.15 -1.54 -13.17
C SER A 81 -8.15 -1.21 -12.06
N PHE A 82 -6.94 -0.80 -12.41
CA PHE A 82 -5.95 -0.41 -11.40
C PHE A 82 -6.36 0.89 -10.68
N TYR A 83 -6.04 0.99 -9.39
CA TYR A 83 -6.20 2.25 -8.63
C TYR A 83 -5.20 3.33 -9.05
N THR A 84 -4.01 2.91 -9.48
CA THR A 84 -2.89 3.75 -9.92
C THR A 84 -2.32 3.19 -11.22
N PRO A 85 -1.46 3.92 -11.96
CA PRO A 85 -0.77 3.35 -13.12
C PRO A 85 -0.10 2.01 -12.79
N GLU A 86 -0.12 1.09 -13.74
CA GLU A 86 0.48 -0.24 -13.59
C GLU A 86 1.99 -0.14 -13.40
N ILE A 87 2.50 -0.90 -12.45
CA ILE A 87 3.93 -1.10 -12.19
C ILE A 87 4.35 -2.38 -12.90
N THR A 88 5.25 -2.26 -13.87
CA THR A 88 5.78 -3.42 -14.59
C THR A 88 6.53 -4.35 -13.63
N GLU A 89 6.29 -5.66 -13.75
CA GLU A 89 7.01 -6.67 -12.98
C GLU A 89 8.50 -6.66 -13.31
N ASP A 90 9.35 -6.72 -12.29
CA ASP A 90 10.79 -6.73 -12.48
C ASP A 90 11.24 -8.07 -13.12
N PRO A 91 11.94 -8.06 -14.28
CA PRO A 91 12.33 -9.28 -14.96
C PRO A 91 13.28 -10.17 -14.17
N GLN A 92 14.17 -9.59 -13.34
CA GLN A 92 15.10 -10.37 -12.51
C GLN A 92 14.34 -11.07 -11.38
N MET A 93 13.35 -10.41 -10.79
CA MET A 93 12.46 -11.02 -9.79
C MET A 93 11.57 -12.10 -10.37
N LEU A 94 11.04 -11.91 -11.58
CA LEU A 94 10.33 -12.98 -12.27
C LEU A 94 11.23 -14.20 -12.51
N SER A 95 12.46 -13.99 -12.97
CA SER A 95 13.42 -15.06 -13.18
C SER A 95 13.75 -15.81 -11.88
N LEU A 96 13.95 -15.07 -10.79
CA LEU A 96 14.24 -15.64 -9.47
C LEU A 96 13.08 -16.46 -8.90
N LEU A 97 11.84 -15.96 -9.01
CA LEU A 97 10.67 -16.53 -8.32
C LEU A 97 9.94 -17.61 -9.13
N THR A 98 10.05 -17.59 -10.46
CA THR A 98 9.36 -18.54 -11.36
C THR A 98 9.64 -20.01 -11.01
N PRO A 99 10.89 -20.44 -10.74
CA PRO A 99 11.17 -21.83 -10.36
C PRO A 99 10.44 -22.26 -9.08
N PHE A 100 10.34 -21.38 -8.08
CA PHE A 100 9.63 -21.65 -6.83
C PHE A 100 8.12 -21.75 -7.07
N GLN A 101 7.56 -20.83 -7.87
CA GLN A 101 6.14 -20.85 -8.22
C GLN A 101 5.75 -22.14 -8.97
N ASN A 102 6.57 -22.56 -9.93
CA ASN A 102 6.32 -23.80 -10.68
C ASN A 102 6.40 -25.03 -9.78
N LYS A 103 7.40 -25.09 -8.88
CA LYS A 103 7.51 -26.18 -7.91
C LYS A 103 6.31 -26.24 -6.97
N GLY A 104 5.83 -25.09 -6.48
CA GLY A 104 4.65 -25.01 -5.62
C GLY A 104 3.38 -25.51 -6.32
N LYS A 105 3.17 -25.11 -7.59
CA LYS A 105 2.03 -25.57 -8.39
C LYS A 105 2.02 -27.07 -8.64
N ALA A 106 3.18 -27.71 -8.80
CA ALA A 106 3.28 -29.14 -9.07
C ALA A 106 2.96 -30.02 -7.84
N GLN A 107 2.87 -29.43 -6.64
CA GLN A 107 2.56 -30.13 -5.39
C GLN A 107 1.11 -29.91 -4.92
N LEU A 108 0.32 -29.16 -5.70
CA LEU A 108 -1.12 -28.96 -5.52
C LEU A 108 -1.90 -29.88 -6.46
#